data_AF-A0A8T5QDA1-F1
#
_entry.id   AF-A0A8T5QDA1-F1
#
_cell.length_a   1.000
_cell.length_b   1.000
_cell.length_c   1.000
_cell.angle_alpha   90.00
_cell.angle_beta   90.00
_cell.angle_gamma   90.00
#
_symmetry.space_group_name_H-M   'P 1'
#
loop_
_entity.id
_entity.type
_entity.pdbx_description
1 polymer ?
#
loop_
_entity_poly.entity_id
_entity_poly.type
_entity_poly.pdbx_seq_one_letter_code
_entity_poly.pdbx_strand_id
1 'polypeptide(L)'
;MKGENKLKFISIFTVLYLIVFTIMMLVYKNLEFLYYIIIIAALTAVAVYRKKTFYLTPHLIISLSILGFLHLAGGVFYPFGIRLYDLYI
;
A
#
# COMPACT_ATOMS: atom_id res chain seq x y z
N MET A 1 5.87 -3.13 -24.22
CA MET A 1 6.35 -3.82 -22.99
C MET A 1 5.36 -4.91 -22.60
N LYS A 2 5.75 -6.20 -22.61
CA LYS A 2 4.87 -7.36 -22.30
C LYS A 2 4.17 -7.17 -20.94
N GLY A 3 2.93 -7.65 -20.80
CA GLY A 3 2.11 -7.49 -19.59
C GLY A 3 2.77 -7.99 -18.30
N GLU A 4 3.64 -9.01 -18.40
CA GLU A 4 4.41 -9.54 -17.27
C GLU A 4 5.42 -8.54 -16.69
N ASN A 5 6.09 -7.75 -17.55
CA ASN A 5 7.05 -6.75 -17.11
C ASN A 5 6.36 -5.62 -16.33
N LYS A 6 5.13 -5.27 -16.71
CA LYS A 6 4.33 -4.28 -15.98
C LYS A 6 4.02 -4.78 -14.57
N LEU A 7 3.51 -6.00 -14.44
CA LEU A 7 3.19 -6.61 -13.14
C LEU A 7 4.42 -6.68 -12.22
N LYS A 8 5.58 -7.09 -12.77
CA LYS A 8 6.83 -7.12 -12.00
C LYS A 8 7.22 -5.73 -11.48
N PHE A 9 7.13 -4.70 -12.34
CA PHE A 9 7.40 -3.32 -11.94
C PHE A 9 6.46 -2.86 -10.82
N ILE A 10 5.16 -3.12 -10.94
CA ILE A 10 4.16 -2.72 -9.93
C ILE A 10 4.39 -3.43 -8.61
N SER A 11 4.74 -4.72 -8.64
CA SER A 11 5.08 -5.47 -7.42
C SER A 11 6.30 -4.87 -6.73
N ILE A 12 7.34 -4.48 -7.48
CA ILE A 12 8.52 -3.80 -6.91
C ILE A 12 8.13 -2.44 -6.32
N PHE A 13 7.37 -1.64 -7.06
CA PHE A 13 6.85 -0.36 -6.58
C PHE A 13 6.04 -0.52 -5.28
N THR A 14 5.19 -1.54 -5.21
CA THR A 14 4.37 -1.87 -4.04
C THR A 14 5.23 -2.18 -2.83
N VAL A 15 6.20 -3.08 -3.00
CA VAL A 15 7.10 -3.47 -1.90
C VAL A 15 7.92 -2.28 -1.43
N LEU A 16 8.44 -1.46 -2.35
CA LEU A 16 9.23 -0.28 -2.00
C LEU A 16 8.44 0.72 -1.16
N TYR A 17 7.22 1.09 -1.57
CA TYR A 17 6.46 2.06 -0.77
C TYR A 17 6.05 1.47 0.59
N LEU A 18 5.72 0.18 0.66
CA LEU A 18 5.38 -0.47 1.95
C LEU A 18 6.56 -0.40 2.92
N ILE A 19 7.79 -0.65 2.44
CA ILE A 19 9.00 -0.53 3.26
C ILE A 19 9.19 0.92 3.74
N VAL A 20 9.09 1.89 2.83
CA VAL A 20 9.26 3.32 3.17
C VAL A 20 8.24 3.74 4.23
N PHE A 21 6.95 3.46 4.03
CA PHE A 21 5.91 3.83 4.99
C PHE A 21 6.05 3.08 6.32
N THR A 22 6.47 1.81 6.29
CA THR A 22 6.77 1.05 7.52
C THR A 22 7.87 1.72 8.33
N ILE A 23 9.00 2.07 7.69
CA ILE A 23 10.12 2.74 8.36
C ILE A 23 9.67 4.09 8.92
N MET A 24 8.92 4.90 8.15
CA MET A 24 8.41 6.17 8.63
C MET A 24 7.51 6.01 9.86
N MET A 25 6.63 5.01 9.89
CA MET A 25 5.75 4.79 11.05
C MET A 25 6.49 4.33 12.29
N LEU A 26 7.53 3.50 12.13
CA LEU A 26 8.39 3.12 13.24
C LEU A 26 9.11 4.35 13.83
N VAL A 27 9.57 5.28 12.98
CA VAL A 27 10.19 6.54 13.41
C VAL A 27 9.18 7.44 14.14
N TYR A 28 7.95 7.55 13.63
CA TYR A 28 6.88 8.32 14.27
C TYR A 28 6.22 7.61 15.46
N LYS A 29 6.62 6.37 15.78
CA LYS A 29 6.02 5.52 16.81
C LYS A 29 4.50 5.36 16.66
N ASN A 30 4.00 5.41 15.42
CA ASN A 30 2.57 5.25 15.12
C ASN A 30 2.26 3.76 14.90
N LEU A 31 1.96 3.06 15.99
CA LEU A 31 1.67 1.62 15.97
C LEU A 31 0.34 1.29 15.30
N GLU A 32 -0.64 2.19 15.37
CA GLU A 32 -1.93 2.01 14.71
C GLU A 32 -1.76 1.99 13.20
N PHE A 33 -0.99 2.95 12.66
CA PHE A 33 -0.74 2.98 11.23
C PHE A 33 0.11 1.79 10.76
N LEU A 34 1.04 1.33 11.60
CA LEU A 34 1.79 0.11 11.33
C LEU A 34 0.87 -1.12 11.24
N TYR A 35 -0.15 -1.22 12.09
CA TYR A 35 -1.18 -2.27 12.02
C TYR A 35 -1.95 -2.22 10.69
N TYR A 36 -2.36 -1.04 10.21
CA TYR A 36 -3.00 -0.92 8.91
C TYR A 36 -2.09 -1.28 7.73
N ILE A 37 -0.81 -0.91 7.79
CA ILE A 37 0.19 -1.32 6.79
C ILE A 37 0.26 -2.85 6.70
N ILE A 38 0.26 -3.56 7.84
CA ILE A 38 0.27 -5.02 7.88
C ILE A 38 -0.98 -5.61 7.19
N ILE A 39 -2.16 -5.06 7.45
CA ILE A 39 -3.41 -5.50 6.80
C ILE A 39 -3.32 -5.29 5.29
N ILE A 40 -2.89 -4.12 4.84
CA ILE A 40 -2.76 -3.80 3.41
C ILE A 40 -1.74 -4.73 2.74
N ALA A 41 -0.61 -4.98 3.38
CA ALA A 41 0.40 -5.91 2.88
C ALA A 41 -0.16 -7.34 2.74
N ALA A 42 -0.91 -7.82 3.73
CA ALA A 42 -1.55 -9.14 3.69
C ALA A 42 -2.59 -9.24 2.57
N LEU A 43 -3.49 -8.27 2.44
CA LEU A 43 -4.49 -8.22 1.37
C LEU A 43 -3.84 -8.16 -0.02
N THR A 44 -2.77 -7.38 -0.14
CA THR A 44 -2.01 -7.27 -1.39
C THR A 44 -1.32 -8.59 -1.75
N ALA A 45 -0.73 -9.27 -0.77
CA ALA A 45 -0.14 -10.59 -0.97
C ALA A 45 -1.19 -11.61 -1.44
N VAL A 46 -2.38 -11.62 -0.84
CA VAL A 46 -3.50 -12.46 -1.27
C VAL A 46 -3.94 -12.11 -2.70
N ALA A 47 -4.08 -10.84 -3.03
CA ALA A 47 -4.48 -10.40 -4.38
C ALA A 47 -3.47 -10.83 -5.45
N VAL A 48 -2.16 -10.72 -5.16
CA VAL A 48 -1.10 -11.16 -6.07
C VAL A 48 -1.09 -12.69 -6.22
N TYR A 49 -1.19 -13.43 -5.11
CA TYR A 49 -1.18 -14.89 -5.10
C TYR A 49 -2.39 -15.48 -5.82
N ARG A 50 -3.57 -14.87 -5.65
CA ARG A 50 -4.84 -15.31 -6.23
C ARG A 50 -5.22 -14.55 -7.51
N LYS A 51 -4.29 -13.84 -8.16
CA LYS A 51 -4.58 -13.00 -9.35
C LYS A 51 -5.35 -13.73 -10.46
N LYS A 52 -5.05 -15.02 -10.68
CA LYS A 52 -5.71 -15.86 -11.69
C LYS A 52 -7.14 -16.25 -11.27
N THR A 53 -7.34 -16.50 -9.99
CA THR A 53 -8.65 -16.85 -9.40
C THR A 53 -9.61 -15.66 -9.42
N PHE A 54 -9.09 -14.46 -9.17
CA PHE A 54 -9.87 -13.23 -9.14
C PHE A 54 -9.98 -12.52 -10.50
N TYR A 55 -9.44 -13.12 -11.58
CA TYR A 55 -9.43 -12.53 -12.93
C TYR A 55 -8.95 -11.07 -12.94
N LEU A 56 -7.98 -10.72 -12.08
CA LEU A 56 -7.53 -9.34 -11.92
C LEU A 56 -6.77 -8.91 -13.16
N THR A 57 -7.29 -7.89 -13.85
CA THR A 57 -6.60 -7.30 -14.99
C THR A 57 -5.34 -6.55 -14.52
N PRO A 58 -4.28 -6.47 -15.34
CA PRO A 58 -3.09 -5.71 -14.98
C PRO A 58 -3.39 -4.23 -14.66
N HIS A 59 -4.37 -3.64 -15.33
CA HIS A 59 -4.82 -2.27 -15.06
C HIS A 59 -5.40 -2.13 -13.65
N LEU A 60 -6.23 -3.09 -13.22
CA LEU A 60 -6.78 -3.09 -11.87
C LEU A 60 -5.69 -3.22 -10.82
N ILE A 61 -4.68 -4.08 -11.04
CA ILE A 61 -3.54 -4.24 -10.12
C ILE A 61 -2.73 -2.93 -10.01
N ILE A 62 -2.53 -2.22 -11.13
CA ILE A 62 -1.91 -0.88 -11.12
C ILE A 62 -2.73 0.08 -10.28
N SER A 63 -4.03 0.18 -10.56
CA SER A 63 -4.93 1.11 -9.87
C SER A 63 -4.98 0.83 -8.37
N LEU A 64 -5.06 -0.45 -7.97
CA LEU A 64 -5.02 -0.85 -6.56
C LEU A 64 -3.68 -0.51 -5.91
N SER A 65 -2.56 -0.67 -6.62
CA SER A 65 -1.24 -0.28 -6.11
C SER A 65 -1.11 1.23 -5.93
N ILE A 66 -1.65 2.04 -6.85
CA ILE A 66 -1.66 3.51 -6.73
C ILE A 66 -2.58 3.93 -5.58
N LEU A 67 -3.76 3.32 -5.47
CA LEU A 67 -4.70 3.58 -4.38
C LEU A 67 -4.07 3.24 -3.02
N GLY A 68 -3.39 2.10 -2.90
CA GLY A 68 -2.67 1.71 -1.69
C GLY A 68 -1.56 2.71 -1.32
N PHE A 69 -0.79 3.17 -2.30
CA PHE A 69 0.21 4.22 -2.09
C PHE A 69 -0.42 5.52 -1.57
N LEU A 70 -1.47 6.01 -2.23
CA LEU A 70 -2.15 7.25 -1.83
C LEU A 70 -2.81 7.14 -0.46
N HIS A 71 -3.39 5.98 -0.16
CA HIS A 71 -3.99 5.69 1.14
C HIS A 71 -2.95 5.76 2.26
N LEU A 72 -1.77 5.14 2.06
CA LEU A 72 -0.68 5.24 3.03
C LEU A 72 -0.09 6.65 3.12
N ALA A 73 0.04 7.35 1.98
CA ALA A 73 0.48 8.73 1.94
C ALA A 73 -0.44 9.65 2.74
N GLY A 74 -1.76 9.44 2.71
CA GLY A 74 -2.74 10.21 3.48
C GLY A 74 -2.58 10.09 5.01
N GLY A 75 -1.98 9.01 5.50
CA GLY A 75 -1.63 8.87 6.93
C GLY A 75 -0.21 9.31 7.29
N VAL A 76 0.51 9.95 6.36
CA VAL A 76 1.84 10.50 6.62
C VAL A 76 1.88 11.99 6.28
N PHE A 77 1.28 12.37 5.17
CA PHE A 77 1.19 13.75 4.71
C PHE A 77 -0.03 14.41 5.31
N TYR A 78 0.23 15.40 6.16
CA TYR A 78 -0.77 16.18 6.86
C TYR A 78 -0.64 17.65 6.50
N PRO A 79 -1.04 18.05 5.28
CA PRO A 79 -1.11 19.47 4.98
C PRO A 79 -2.08 20.12 5.98
N PHE A 80 -1.65 21.21 6.61
CA PHE A 80 -2.42 21.96 7.62
C PHE A 80 -2.67 21.26 8.95
N GLY A 81 -1.91 20.20 9.28
CA GLY A 81 -1.96 19.55 10.60
C GLY A 81 -3.20 18.67 10.86
N ILE A 82 -4.05 18.45 9.85
CA ILE A 82 -5.20 17.56 9.94
C ILE A 82 -4.75 16.14 9.59
N ARG A 83 -4.97 15.19 10.51
CA ARG A 83 -4.70 13.77 10.27
C ARG A 83 -5.95 13.02 9.83
N LEU A 84 -5.81 12.20 8.79
CA LEU A 84 -6.86 11.28 8.32
C LEU A 84 -7.10 10.13 9.30
N TYR A 85 -6.07 9.74 10.06
CA TYR A 85 -6.11 8.62 11.02
C TYR A 85 -5.52 9.09 12.35
N ASP A 86 -6.34 9.77 13.15
CA ASP A 86 -6.18 9.84 14.60
C ASP A 86 -7.44 9.19 15.18
N LEU A 87 -7.38 7.88 15.46
CA LEU A 87 -8.38 7.29 16.35
C LEU A 87 -8.03 7.76 17.76
N TYR A 88 -8.79 8.75 18.26
CA TYR A 88 -8.77 9.12 19.66
C TYR A 88 -9.11 7.87 20.49
N ILE A 89 -8.11 7.31 21.17
CA ILE A 89 -8.30 6.41 22.31
C ILE A 89 -8.21 7.24 23.58
#